data_AF-A0A7X7FS73-F1
#
_entry.id   AF-A0A7X7FS73-F1
#
_cell.length_a   1.000
_cell.length_b   1.000
_cell.length_c   1.000
_cell.angle_alpha   90.00
_cell.angle_beta   90.00
_cell.angle_gamma   90.00
#
_symmetry.space_group_name_H-M   'P 1'
#
loop_
_entity.id
_entity.type
_entity.pdbx_description
1 polymer ?
#
loop_
_entity_poly.entity_id
_entity_poly.type
_entity_poly.pdbx_seq_one_letter_code
_entity_poly.pdbx_strand_id
1 'polypeptide(L)'
;MKVKCSNCQKTFHAPDEWAGRKVKCPQCKQPVSLSKGDDELGFDLGSLGAIETAGQAVVVERRGKPMTLREAQAAAAAAAAAEAAEARPDPTDPTIRACPQCGRKVRVLDLYSEVLCRHCGAGIPAVKREDTSKLVGYKATAEGLVGRVSFYAGFTGAALYPIPAIANILTAMAIALLVIVFPLFGLVGLLKASALNTAVKQEEGSLAWVGMFLTIMFVLEGAYFGSVAYYCLIDTIRSTIGGNEHPPALTWNITKLGAALGGYAALIGFYLLVVLVLLVACGGGMPTSLDDLAVLGRPLSLIVLAIMTFSIPMNIIGLASTEVIDGLNPAKVAVSIVHVLGHYIFMFLIVLIYVGFYVGVLYAIMSWAGPAMKEAAAQGLGVGYKSLIGGILGWSVLIGMGFYFSYMIGRILGLFARTYKENMEFEL
;
A
#
# COMPACT_ATOMS: atom_id res chain seq x y z
N MET A 1 -6.76 -40.25 17.00
CA MET A 1 -5.67 -39.24 16.90
C MET A 1 -4.62 -39.35 18.03
N LYS A 2 -3.33 -39.04 17.76
CA LYS A 2 -2.27 -38.93 18.79
C LYS A 2 -2.19 -37.48 19.28
N VAL A 3 -2.39 -37.25 20.58
CA VAL A 3 -2.35 -35.89 21.17
C VAL A 3 -1.32 -35.80 22.28
N LYS A 4 -0.56 -34.70 22.29
CA LYS A 4 0.44 -34.39 23.32
C LYS A 4 -0.22 -33.53 24.42
N CYS A 5 -0.17 -33.97 25.67
CA CYS A 5 -0.69 -33.17 26.79
C CYS A 5 0.19 -31.94 27.02
N SER A 6 -0.39 -30.74 27.09
CA SER A 6 0.34 -29.49 27.35
C SER A 6 1.01 -29.44 28.71
N ASN A 7 0.49 -30.20 29.69
CA ASN A 7 0.96 -30.13 31.07
C ASN A 7 2.07 -31.15 31.38
N CYS A 8 1.92 -32.41 30.95
CA CYS A 8 2.90 -33.47 31.22
C CYS A 8 3.72 -33.90 30.00
N GLN A 9 3.45 -33.33 28.82
CA GLN A 9 4.11 -33.62 27.53
C GLN A 9 4.07 -35.08 27.04
N LYS A 10 3.39 -35.99 27.75
CA LYS A 10 3.17 -37.37 27.29
C LYS A 10 2.11 -37.40 26.19
N THR A 11 2.36 -38.23 25.19
CA THR A 11 1.42 -38.50 24.10
C THR A 11 0.47 -39.62 24.48
N PHE A 12 -0.81 -39.47 24.16
CA PHE A 12 -1.81 -40.53 24.33
C PHE A 12 -2.71 -40.61 23.10
N HIS A 13 -3.30 -41.78 22.88
CA HIS A 13 -4.27 -41.99 21.82
C HIS A 13 -5.66 -41.60 22.33
N ALA A 14 -6.31 -40.68 21.63
CA ALA A 14 -7.70 -40.34 21.84
C ALA A 14 -8.54 -40.85 20.64
N PRO A 15 -9.74 -41.40 20.87
CA PRO A 15 -10.70 -41.69 19.81
C PRO A 15 -11.09 -40.39 19.08
N ASP A 16 -11.33 -40.48 17.77
CA ASP A 16 -11.62 -39.29 16.96
C ASP A 16 -12.99 -38.66 17.30
N GLU A 17 -13.91 -39.43 17.89
CA GLU A 17 -15.18 -38.95 18.46
C GLU A 17 -15.01 -37.89 19.57
N TRP A 18 -13.81 -37.78 20.14
CA TRP A 18 -13.51 -36.82 21.21
C TRP A 18 -12.91 -35.50 20.69
N ALA A 19 -12.70 -35.37 19.38
CA ALA A 19 -12.22 -34.14 18.77
C ALA A 19 -13.14 -32.95 19.13
N GLY A 20 -12.55 -31.83 19.56
CA GLY A 20 -13.29 -30.65 20.05
C GLY A 20 -13.80 -30.73 21.50
N ARG A 21 -13.63 -31.86 22.20
CA ARG A 21 -14.03 -32.01 23.62
C ARG A 21 -12.83 -31.86 24.57
N LYS A 22 -13.10 -31.43 25.81
CA LYS A 22 -12.11 -31.41 26.90
C LYS A 22 -12.10 -32.78 27.58
N VAL A 23 -10.97 -33.48 27.53
CA VAL A 23 -10.79 -34.80 28.14
C VAL A 23 -9.67 -34.77 29.16
N LYS A 24 -9.74 -35.60 30.20
CA LYS A 24 -8.67 -35.66 31.22
C LYS A 24 -7.49 -36.48 30.69
N CYS A 25 -6.28 -35.96 30.83
CA CYS A 25 -5.07 -36.71 30.49
C CYS A 25 -4.94 -37.94 31.41
N PRO A 26 -4.67 -39.15 30.88
CA PRO A 26 -4.58 -40.37 31.70
C PRO A 26 -3.39 -40.35 32.67
N GLN A 27 -2.37 -39.51 32.42
CA GLN A 27 -1.15 -39.47 33.21
C GLN A 27 -1.20 -38.41 34.33
N CYS A 28 -1.64 -37.18 34.03
CA CYS A 28 -1.66 -36.09 35.01
C CYS A 28 -3.06 -35.69 35.48
N LYS A 29 -4.12 -36.33 34.96
CA LYS A 29 -5.55 -36.06 35.26
C LYS A 29 -6.04 -34.63 34.95
N GLN A 30 -5.18 -33.78 34.40
CA GLN A 30 -5.52 -32.41 34.01
C GLN A 30 -6.32 -32.40 32.68
N PRO A 31 -7.27 -31.47 32.50
CA PRO A 31 -8.07 -31.37 31.30
C PRO A 31 -7.22 -30.89 30.11
N VAL A 32 -7.32 -31.58 28.98
CA VAL A 32 -6.67 -31.25 27.70
C VAL A 32 -7.76 -31.04 26.66
N SER A 33 -7.69 -29.93 25.93
CA SER A 33 -8.60 -29.67 24.81
C SER A 33 -8.08 -30.38 23.57
N LEU A 34 -8.90 -31.24 22.97
CA LEU A 34 -8.58 -31.88 21.69
C LEU A 34 -8.99 -30.93 20.56
N SER A 35 -8.09 -30.62 19.62
CA SER A 35 -8.45 -29.84 18.43
C SER A 35 -9.47 -30.63 17.59
N LYS A 36 -10.50 -29.95 17.07
CA LYS A 36 -11.39 -30.56 16.08
C LYS A 36 -10.55 -30.79 14.83
N GLY A 37 -10.41 -32.04 14.39
CA GLY A 37 -9.73 -32.32 13.13
C GLY A 37 -10.59 -31.77 12.01
N ASP A 38 -10.15 -30.68 11.37
CA ASP A 38 -10.78 -30.17 10.15
C ASP A 38 -10.28 -31.04 8.98
N ASP A 39 -10.83 -32.26 8.88
CA ASP A 39 -10.70 -33.11 7.71
C ASP A 39 -11.75 -32.69 6.67
N GLU A 40 -11.52 -31.57 5.99
CA GLU A 40 -12.18 -31.27 4.71
C GLU A 40 -11.29 -30.33 3.88
N LEU A 41 -10.57 -30.94 2.92
CA LEU A 41 -10.11 -30.35 1.66
C LEU A 41 -9.37 -28.99 1.73
N GLY A 42 -8.06 -29.05 1.99
CA GLY A 42 -7.04 -28.46 1.11
C GLY A 42 -7.11 -26.97 0.70
N PHE A 43 -7.83 -26.11 1.41
CA PHE A 43 -7.77 -24.66 1.23
C PHE A 43 -7.83 -23.97 2.60
N ASP A 44 -6.67 -23.55 3.09
CA ASP A 44 -6.53 -22.86 4.38
C ASP A 44 -6.99 -21.39 4.28
N LEU A 45 -8.29 -21.17 4.47
CA LEU A 45 -8.91 -19.85 4.59
C LEU A 45 -8.43 -19.10 5.87
N GLY A 46 -7.82 -19.80 6.84
CA GLY A 46 -7.18 -19.17 8.00
C GLY A 46 -5.91 -18.39 7.65
N SER A 47 -5.25 -18.75 6.54
CA SER A 47 -4.11 -17.98 6.01
C SER A 47 -4.51 -16.62 5.43
N LEU A 48 -5.78 -16.40 5.06
CA LEU A 48 -6.28 -15.09 4.62
C LEU A 48 -6.52 -14.13 5.80
N GLY A 49 -6.95 -14.63 6.97
CA GLY A 49 -7.01 -13.83 8.20
C GLY A 49 -5.62 -13.37 8.67
N ALA A 50 -4.58 -14.16 8.40
CA ALA A 50 -3.18 -13.75 8.62
C ALA A 50 -2.72 -12.67 7.61
N ILE A 51 -3.28 -12.64 6.39
CA ILE A 51 -3.05 -11.56 5.42
C ILE A 51 -3.80 -10.29 5.83
N GLU A 52 -4.97 -10.40 6.46
CA GLU A 52 -5.73 -9.27 7.01
C GLU A 52 -5.03 -8.65 8.23
N THR A 53 -4.31 -9.46 9.02
CA THR A 53 -3.45 -8.99 10.12
C THR A 53 -2.15 -8.34 9.61
N ALA A 54 -1.74 -8.57 8.35
CA ALA A 54 -0.54 -7.99 7.75
C ALA A 54 -0.67 -6.50 7.38
N GLY A 55 -1.83 -5.89 7.67
CA GLY A 55 -2.09 -4.45 7.62
C GLY A 55 -1.76 -3.70 8.92
N GLN A 56 -1.56 -4.40 10.04
CA GLN A 56 -0.94 -3.76 11.21
C GLN A 56 0.56 -3.65 10.96
N ALA A 57 1.11 -2.45 11.07
CA ALA A 57 2.54 -2.22 10.99
C ALA A 57 3.23 -3.10 12.03
N VAL A 58 3.86 -4.19 11.58
CA VAL A 58 4.86 -4.89 12.38
C VAL A 58 5.96 -3.87 12.62
N VAL A 59 5.94 -3.25 13.80
CA VAL A 59 7.07 -2.49 14.30
C VAL A 59 8.23 -3.48 14.34
N VAL A 60 9.09 -3.42 13.33
CA VAL A 60 10.33 -4.17 13.32
C VAL A 60 11.14 -3.58 14.46
N GLU A 61 11.07 -4.22 15.62
CA GLU A 61 11.96 -3.95 16.73
C GLU A 61 13.37 -4.15 16.17
N ARG A 62 14.07 -3.04 15.95
CA ARG A 62 15.51 -3.08 15.65
C ARG A 62 16.12 -3.85 16.81
N ARG A 63 16.71 -5.01 16.51
CA ARG A 63 17.56 -5.75 17.45
C ARG A 63 18.70 -4.83 17.86
N GLY A 64 18.45 -4.04 18.90
CA GLY A 64 19.46 -3.25 19.58
C GLY A 64 20.52 -4.20 20.15
N LYS A 65 21.71 -3.65 20.37
CA LYS A 65 22.75 -4.34 21.14
C LYS A 65 22.13 -4.95 22.40
N PRO A 66 22.51 -6.17 22.80
CA PRO A 66 21.98 -6.79 24.01
C PRO A 66 22.18 -5.83 25.17
N MET A 67 21.06 -5.29 25.64
CA MET A 67 21.02 -4.28 26.69
C MET A 67 21.46 -4.97 27.98
N THR A 68 22.35 -4.35 28.74
CA THR A 68 22.76 -4.93 30.02
C THR A 68 21.57 -4.94 30.97
N LEU A 69 21.53 -5.88 31.91
CA LEU A 69 20.39 -6.04 32.84
C LEU A 69 20.08 -4.72 33.60
N ARG A 70 21.11 -3.91 33.86
CA ARG A 70 20.99 -2.59 34.49
C ARG A 70 20.38 -1.53 33.57
N GLU A 71 20.77 -1.51 32.30
CA GLU A 71 20.17 -0.61 31.30
C GLU A 71 18.73 -1.01 30.99
N ALA A 72 18.42 -2.31 30.95
CA ALA A 72 17.05 -2.80 30.78
C ALA A 72 16.16 -2.38 31.96
N GLN A 73 16.68 -2.46 33.20
CA GLN A 73 15.97 -1.96 34.38
C GLN A 73 15.81 -0.44 34.37
N ALA A 74 16.82 0.31 33.93
CA ALA A 74 16.74 1.77 33.81
C ALA A 74 15.77 2.22 32.70
N ALA A 75 15.77 1.55 31.54
CA ALA A 75 14.84 1.81 30.46
C ALA A 75 13.40 1.44 30.85
N ALA A 76 13.20 0.32 31.55
CA ALA A 76 11.90 -0.04 32.10
C ALA A 76 11.40 0.97 33.15
N ALA A 77 12.28 1.46 34.03
CA ALA A 77 11.95 2.49 35.00
C ALA A 77 11.64 3.84 34.34
N ALA A 78 12.38 4.23 33.30
CA ALA A 78 12.13 5.44 32.54
C ALA A 78 10.82 5.37 31.73
N ALA A 79 10.53 4.23 31.11
CA ALA A 79 9.25 3.99 30.42
C ALA A 79 8.09 4.02 31.42
N ALA A 80 8.22 3.37 32.58
CA ALA A 80 7.20 3.42 33.64
C ALA A 80 7.01 4.84 34.20
N ALA A 81 8.08 5.63 34.31
CA ALA A 81 7.99 7.03 34.75
C ALA A 81 7.38 7.95 33.69
N ALA A 82 7.68 7.75 32.40
CA ALA A 82 7.08 8.48 31.29
C ALA A 82 5.58 8.15 31.14
N GLU A 83 5.23 6.87 31.23
CA GLU A 83 3.85 6.40 31.21
C GLU A 83 3.08 6.93 32.43
N ALA A 84 3.69 6.99 33.61
CA ALA A 84 3.10 7.61 34.81
C ALA A 84 2.98 9.15 34.71
N ALA A 85 3.82 9.82 33.92
CA ALA A 85 3.79 11.26 33.71
C ALA A 85 2.74 11.68 32.66
N GLU A 86 2.57 10.91 31.58
CA GLU A 86 1.50 11.11 30.58
C GLU A 86 0.13 10.62 31.09
N ALA A 87 0.11 9.65 32.01
CA ALA A 87 -1.12 9.14 32.62
C ALA A 87 -1.48 9.83 33.94
N ARG A 88 -1.53 11.16 33.96
CA ARG A 88 -2.51 11.84 34.82
C ARG A 88 -3.79 12.01 34.01
N PRO A 89 -4.61 10.95 33.89
CA PRO A 89 -5.87 11.08 33.19
C PRO A 89 -6.69 12.18 33.83
N ASP A 90 -7.31 12.99 32.99
CA ASP A 90 -8.35 13.90 33.42
C ASP A 90 -9.33 13.10 34.30
N PRO A 91 -9.57 13.51 35.56
CA PRO A 91 -10.48 12.81 36.45
C PRO A 91 -11.91 12.72 35.90
N THR A 92 -12.20 13.43 34.80
CA THR A 92 -13.48 13.43 34.10
C THR A 92 -13.53 12.53 32.86
N ASP A 93 -12.45 11.85 32.45
CA ASP A 93 -12.45 10.98 31.26
C ASP A 93 -13.31 9.72 31.46
N PRO A 94 -14.45 9.57 30.75
CA PRO A 94 -15.37 8.45 30.93
C PRO A 94 -14.84 7.14 30.35
N THR A 95 -13.76 7.17 29.55
CA THR A 95 -13.09 5.96 29.08
C THR A 95 -12.32 5.26 30.20
N ILE A 96 -12.09 5.92 31.33
CA ILE A 96 -11.30 5.36 32.43
C ILE A 96 -12.24 4.93 33.56
N ARG A 97 -12.43 3.61 33.67
CA ARG A 97 -13.31 2.99 34.66
C ARG A 97 -12.51 2.32 35.76
N ALA A 98 -12.91 2.49 37.01
CA ALA A 98 -12.34 1.74 38.12
C ALA A 98 -12.94 0.32 38.14
N CYS A 99 -12.06 -0.69 38.20
CA CYS A 99 -12.51 -2.07 38.35
C CYS A 99 -13.20 -2.25 39.71
N PRO A 100 -14.41 -2.82 39.78
CA PRO A 100 -15.16 -2.95 41.03
C PRO A 100 -14.49 -3.89 42.04
N GLN A 101 -13.72 -4.87 41.57
CA GLN A 101 -13.01 -5.83 42.44
C GLN A 101 -11.67 -5.30 42.98
N CYS A 102 -10.83 -4.68 42.14
CA CYS A 102 -9.47 -4.30 42.55
C CYS A 102 -9.22 -2.77 42.62
N GLY A 103 -10.21 -1.95 42.27
CA GLY A 103 -10.11 -0.49 42.30
C GLY A 103 -9.18 0.14 41.24
N ARG A 104 -8.45 -0.67 40.47
CA ARG A 104 -7.54 -0.15 39.43
C ARG A 104 -8.32 0.49 38.30
N LYS A 105 -7.84 1.65 37.85
CA LYS A 105 -8.36 2.36 36.69
C LYS A 105 -7.92 1.65 35.42
N VAL A 106 -8.87 1.28 34.56
CA VAL A 106 -8.64 0.62 33.27
C VAL A 106 -9.24 1.50 32.19
N ARG A 107 -8.45 1.78 31.15
CA ARG A 107 -8.93 2.50 29.97
C ARG A 107 -9.71 1.54 29.08
N VAL A 108 -10.93 1.93 28.71
CA VAL A 108 -11.80 1.16 27.83
C VAL A 108 -12.13 1.96 26.59
N LEU A 109 -11.85 1.39 25.43
CA LEU A 109 -12.10 1.99 24.12
C LEU A 109 -13.60 2.15 23.82
N ASP A 110 -14.42 1.19 24.23
CA ASP A 110 -15.88 1.24 24.09
C ASP A 110 -16.57 1.29 25.46
N LEU A 111 -17.21 2.44 25.75
CA LEU A 111 -17.93 2.69 27.00
C LEU A 111 -19.07 1.69 27.26
N TYR A 112 -19.65 1.12 26.20
CA TYR A 112 -20.84 0.28 26.29
C TYR A 112 -20.52 -1.22 26.32
N SER A 113 -19.26 -1.60 26.15
CA SER A 113 -18.83 -2.98 26.32
C SER A 113 -18.44 -3.26 27.77
N GLU A 114 -18.76 -4.47 28.22
CA GLU A 114 -18.14 -5.05 29.39
C GLU A 114 -16.73 -5.51 29.02
N VAL A 115 -15.75 -5.19 29.86
CA VAL A 115 -14.35 -5.56 29.63
C VAL A 115 -13.78 -6.22 30.85
N LEU A 116 -12.89 -7.18 30.65
CA LEU A 116 -12.22 -7.87 31.73
C LEU A 116 -11.04 -7.05 32.24
N CYS A 117 -10.98 -6.83 33.55
CA CYS A 117 -9.84 -6.18 34.18
C CYS A 117 -8.58 -7.04 33.97
N ARG A 118 -7.52 -6.45 33.37
CA ARG A 118 -6.25 -7.15 33.11
C ARG A 118 -5.56 -7.66 34.39
N HIS A 119 -5.89 -7.11 35.55
CA HIS A 119 -5.21 -7.45 36.80
C HIS A 119 -5.91 -8.54 37.61
N CYS A 120 -7.24 -8.48 37.76
CA CYS A 120 -7.99 -9.43 38.58
C CYS A 120 -8.96 -10.29 37.79
N GLY A 121 -9.09 -10.08 36.47
CA GLY A 121 -9.98 -10.86 35.60
C GLY A 121 -11.48 -10.60 35.81
N ALA A 122 -11.85 -9.66 36.68
CA ALA A 122 -13.25 -9.33 36.93
C ALA A 122 -13.85 -8.51 35.78
N GLY A 123 -15.13 -8.73 35.48
CA GLY A 123 -15.89 -7.90 34.54
C GLY A 123 -16.03 -6.46 35.06
N ILE A 124 -15.70 -5.50 34.20
CA ILE A 124 -15.92 -4.07 34.42
C ILE A 124 -17.22 -3.73 33.68
N PRO A 125 -18.33 -3.47 34.40
CA PRO A 125 -19.65 -3.36 33.80
C PRO A 125 -19.74 -2.17 32.84
N ALA A 126 -20.47 -2.38 31.74
CA ALA A 126 -20.83 -1.35 30.75
C ALA A 126 -21.48 -0.12 31.40
N VAL A 127 -21.20 1.08 30.88
CA VAL A 127 -21.90 2.29 31.29
C VAL A 127 -23.34 2.21 30.79
N LYS A 128 -24.33 2.24 31.71
CA LYS A 128 -25.74 2.19 31.34
C LYS A 128 -26.13 3.43 30.53
N ARG A 129 -26.94 3.22 29.50
CA ARG A 129 -27.32 4.26 28.50
C ARG A 129 -28.15 5.41 29.09
N GLU A 130 -28.66 5.29 30.32
CA GLU A 130 -29.51 6.31 30.95
C GLU A 130 -28.75 7.57 31.42
N ASP A 131 -27.43 7.49 31.63
CA ASP A 131 -26.59 8.65 32.02
C ASP A 131 -26.08 9.50 30.83
N THR A 132 -26.65 9.29 29.64
CA THR A 132 -26.06 9.78 28.38
C THR A 132 -26.24 11.27 28.08
N SER A 133 -27.12 12.01 28.77
CA SER A 133 -27.34 13.44 28.47
C SER A 133 -26.09 14.31 28.69
N LYS A 134 -25.14 13.87 29.52
CA LYS A 134 -23.84 14.54 29.73
C LYS A 134 -22.67 13.95 28.93
N LEU A 135 -22.83 12.74 28.37
CA LEU A 135 -21.77 12.00 27.68
C LEU A 135 -21.82 12.10 26.15
N VAL A 136 -22.93 12.57 25.58
CA VAL A 136 -23.05 12.86 24.13
C VAL A 136 -22.02 13.90 23.69
N GLY A 137 -21.61 14.81 24.58
CA GLY A 137 -20.53 15.76 24.32
C GLY A 137 -19.16 15.10 24.11
N TYR A 138 -18.88 13.97 24.78
CA TYR A 138 -17.55 13.35 24.81
C TYR A 138 -17.27 12.43 23.61
N LYS A 139 -18.26 11.73 23.04
CA LYS A 139 -18.06 11.01 21.77
C LYS A 139 -17.87 11.97 20.59
N ALA A 140 -18.62 13.08 20.57
CA ALA A 140 -18.45 14.13 19.58
C ALA A 140 -17.13 14.90 19.74
N THR A 141 -16.57 15.03 20.95
CA THR A 141 -15.25 15.64 21.16
C THR A 141 -14.09 14.66 21.03
N ALA A 142 -14.22 13.38 21.40
CA ALA A 142 -13.13 12.40 21.21
C ALA A 142 -12.97 11.98 19.73
N GLU A 143 -14.07 11.84 18.97
CA GLU A 143 -14.00 11.73 17.51
C GLU A 143 -13.78 13.08 16.82
N GLY A 144 -14.05 14.20 17.52
CA GLY A 144 -13.82 15.57 17.04
C GLY A 144 -12.43 16.14 17.34
N LEU A 145 -11.66 15.55 18.25
CA LEU A 145 -10.32 16.01 18.66
C LEU A 145 -9.25 15.61 17.66
N VAL A 146 -9.47 14.55 16.88
CA VAL A 146 -8.74 14.33 15.62
C VAL A 146 -9.56 15.05 14.55
N GLY A 147 -9.34 16.35 14.40
CA GLY A 147 -10.08 17.20 13.47
C GLY A 147 -10.17 16.52 12.11
N ARG A 148 -11.34 15.97 11.77
CA ARG A 148 -11.57 15.27 10.50
C ARG A 148 -11.39 16.30 9.40
N VAL A 149 -10.21 16.28 8.77
CA VAL A 149 -9.93 17.13 7.63
C VAL A 149 -10.91 16.72 6.54
N SER A 150 -11.89 17.58 6.24
CA SER A 150 -12.83 17.34 5.16
C SER A 150 -12.10 17.33 3.82
N PHE A 151 -12.68 16.68 2.81
CA PHE A 151 -12.12 16.67 1.46
C PHE A 151 -11.73 18.08 0.96
N TYR A 152 -12.62 19.08 1.14
CA TYR A 152 -12.39 20.45 0.72
C TYR A 152 -11.33 21.20 1.55
N ALA A 153 -11.20 20.90 2.84
CA ALA A 153 -10.14 21.48 3.66
C ALA A 153 -8.78 20.82 3.40
N GLY A 154 -8.78 19.53 3.06
CA GLY A 154 -7.58 18.70 2.98
C GLY A 154 -6.90 18.67 1.62
N PHE A 155 -7.61 18.98 0.52
CA PHE A 155 -7.01 18.88 -0.81
C PHE A 155 -5.85 19.87 -1.01
N THR A 156 -5.91 21.06 -0.40
CA THR A 156 -4.82 22.05 -0.46
C THR A 156 -3.56 21.54 0.24
N GLY A 157 -3.72 20.75 1.31
CA GLY A 157 -2.64 20.08 2.02
C GLY A 157 -2.10 18.83 1.31
N ALA A 158 -2.78 18.32 0.28
CA ALA A 158 -2.36 17.09 -0.40
C ALA A 158 -0.99 17.21 -1.08
N ALA A 159 -0.61 18.40 -1.56
CA ALA A 159 0.72 18.64 -2.13
C ALA A 159 1.86 18.57 -1.11
N LEU A 160 1.57 18.85 0.16
CA LEU A 160 2.55 18.76 1.26
C LEU A 160 2.57 17.36 1.89
N TYR A 161 1.57 16.53 1.61
CA TYR A 161 1.45 15.17 2.17
C TYR A 161 2.67 14.26 1.92
N PRO A 162 3.37 14.30 0.78
CA PRO A 162 4.54 13.45 0.57
C PRO A 162 5.80 13.93 1.31
N ILE A 163 5.82 15.14 1.90
CA ILE A 163 7.03 15.72 2.52
C ILE A 163 7.64 14.81 3.59
N PRO A 164 6.86 14.24 4.54
CA PRO A 164 7.41 13.30 5.52
C PRO A 164 7.99 12.02 4.89
N ALA A 165 7.57 11.65 3.67
CA ALA A 165 8.07 10.51 2.93
C ALA A 165 9.25 10.82 1.99
N ILE A 166 9.74 12.08 1.92
CA ILE A 166 10.85 12.46 1.02
C ILE A 166 12.08 11.58 1.20
N ALA A 167 12.44 11.21 2.44
CA ALA A 167 13.58 10.32 2.68
C ALA A 167 13.39 8.93 2.02
N ASN A 168 12.18 8.39 2.06
CA ASN A 168 11.85 7.13 1.39
C ASN A 168 11.88 7.27 -0.14
N ILE A 169 11.35 8.39 -0.66
CA ILE A 169 11.37 8.70 -2.10
C ILE A 169 12.81 8.83 -2.60
N LEU A 170 13.66 9.57 -1.90
CA LEU A 170 15.09 9.72 -2.25
C LEU A 170 15.84 8.40 -2.17
N THR A 171 15.49 7.54 -1.20
CA THR A 171 16.06 6.19 -1.11
C THR A 171 15.64 5.35 -2.32
N ALA A 172 14.38 5.43 -2.74
CA ALA A 172 13.89 4.76 -3.94
C ALA A 172 14.60 5.22 -5.22
N MET A 173 14.81 6.53 -5.35
CA MET A 173 15.57 7.15 -6.44
C MET A 173 17.02 6.64 -6.47
N ALA A 174 17.67 6.55 -5.30
CA ALA A 174 19.03 6.04 -5.19
C ALA A 174 19.13 4.55 -5.55
N ILE A 175 18.15 3.74 -5.12
CA ILE A 175 18.08 2.31 -5.49
C ILE A 175 17.92 2.16 -7.00
N ALA A 176 16.97 2.88 -7.61
CA ALA A 176 16.78 2.85 -9.07
C ALA A 176 18.06 3.21 -9.81
N LEU A 177 18.75 4.28 -9.38
CA LEU A 177 20.01 4.68 -9.98
C LEU A 177 21.09 3.60 -9.83
N LEU A 178 21.24 3.01 -8.64
CA LEU A 178 22.24 1.97 -8.39
C LEU A 178 22.00 0.70 -9.21
N VAL A 179 20.74 0.33 -9.46
CA VAL A 179 20.39 -0.86 -10.25
C VAL A 179 20.83 -0.73 -11.71
N ILE A 180 20.74 0.47 -12.31
CA ILE A 180 21.28 0.70 -13.67
C ILE A 180 22.79 0.91 -13.65
N VAL A 181 23.26 1.80 -12.78
CA VAL A 181 24.65 2.27 -12.75
C VAL A 181 25.59 1.11 -12.47
N PHE A 182 25.31 0.29 -11.45
CA PHE A 182 26.24 -0.76 -11.05
C PHE A 182 26.59 -1.77 -12.16
N PRO A 183 25.64 -2.45 -12.83
CA PRO A 183 25.95 -3.36 -13.93
C PRO A 183 26.53 -2.65 -15.15
N LEU A 184 26.04 -1.45 -15.46
CA LEU A 184 26.54 -0.67 -16.59
C LEU A 184 28.02 -0.31 -16.39
N PHE A 185 28.37 0.30 -15.26
CA PHE A 185 29.76 0.67 -14.97
C PHE A 185 30.67 -0.55 -14.82
N GLY A 186 30.18 -1.65 -14.26
CA GLY A 186 30.92 -2.92 -14.21
C GLY A 186 31.27 -3.45 -15.59
N LEU A 187 30.29 -3.52 -16.50
CA LEU A 187 30.50 -3.98 -17.87
C LEU A 187 31.39 -3.04 -18.68
N VAL A 188 31.21 -1.73 -18.55
CA VAL A 188 32.06 -0.73 -19.22
C VAL A 188 33.50 -0.77 -18.69
N GLY A 189 33.66 -0.96 -17.38
CA GLY A 189 34.97 -1.16 -16.77
C GLY A 189 35.67 -2.39 -17.32
N LEU A 190 34.95 -3.52 -17.42
CA LEU A 190 35.47 -4.76 -18.01
C LEU A 190 35.84 -4.58 -19.49
N LEU A 191 34.99 -3.93 -20.30
CA LEU A 191 35.29 -3.65 -21.70
C LEU A 191 36.51 -2.75 -21.88
N LYS A 192 36.66 -1.72 -21.05
CA LYS A 192 37.85 -0.86 -21.09
C LYS A 192 39.10 -1.60 -20.64
N ALA A 193 38.99 -2.47 -19.63
CA ALA A 193 40.10 -3.30 -19.19
C ALA A 193 40.50 -4.32 -20.26
N SER A 194 39.54 -4.92 -20.98
CA SER A 194 39.82 -5.86 -22.08
C SER A 194 40.35 -5.17 -23.33
N ALA A 195 39.96 -3.92 -23.61
CA ALA A 195 40.46 -3.14 -24.74
C ALA A 195 41.96 -2.78 -24.60
N LEU A 196 42.53 -2.87 -23.40
CA LEU A 196 43.99 -2.77 -23.20
C LEU A 196 44.73 -4.01 -23.75
N ASN A 197 44.02 -5.10 -24.04
CA ASN A 197 44.58 -6.27 -24.69
C ASN A 197 44.64 -6.06 -26.21
N THR A 198 45.86 -5.94 -26.75
CA THR A 198 46.11 -5.68 -28.17
C THR A 198 45.62 -6.80 -29.10
N ALA A 199 45.36 -8.01 -28.58
CA ALA A 199 44.84 -9.14 -29.33
C ALA A 199 43.37 -8.96 -29.80
N VAL A 200 42.61 -8.05 -29.17
CA VAL A 200 41.16 -7.86 -29.44
C VAL A 200 40.90 -6.74 -30.46
N LYS A 201 41.95 -6.11 -31.01
CA LYS A 201 41.84 -4.93 -31.88
C LYS A 201 41.08 -5.11 -33.21
N GLN A 202 40.66 -6.33 -33.59
CA GLN A 202 40.12 -6.60 -34.92
C GLN A 202 38.60 -6.83 -35.00
N GLU A 203 37.91 -6.97 -33.88
CA GLU A 203 36.45 -6.90 -33.90
C GLU A 203 36.04 -5.58 -33.27
N GLU A 204 35.66 -4.62 -34.10
CA GLU A 204 34.77 -3.52 -33.71
C GLU A 204 33.42 -4.13 -33.30
N GLY A 205 33.43 -4.88 -32.19
CA GLY A 205 32.27 -5.54 -31.64
C GLY A 205 31.24 -4.47 -31.34
N SER A 206 30.17 -4.45 -32.12
CA SER A 206 29.17 -3.41 -32.06
C SER A 206 28.67 -3.27 -30.62
N LEU A 207 28.83 -2.09 -30.03
CA LEU A 207 28.25 -1.76 -28.72
C LEU A 207 26.71 -1.69 -28.75
N ALA A 208 26.08 -2.16 -29.82
CA ALA A 208 24.63 -2.23 -30.00
C ALA A 208 23.94 -2.99 -28.85
N TRP A 209 24.61 -3.98 -28.25
CA TRP A 209 24.09 -4.72 -27.10
C TRP A 209 23.87 -3.82 -25.86
N VAL A 210 24.65 -2.73 -25.69
CA VAL A 210 24.51 -1.79 -24.57
C VAL A 210 23.17 -1.05 -24.65
N GLY A 211 22.79 -0.60 -25.85
CA GLY A 211 21.50 0.05 -26.08
C GLY A 211 20.32 -0.88 -25.79
N MET A 212 20.40 -2.15 -26.24
CA MET A 212 19.39 -3.17 -25.95
C MET A 212 19.32 -3.48 -24.44
N PHE A 213 20.47 -3.64 -23.78
CA PHE A 213 20.55 -3.87 -22.33
C PHE A 213 19.91 -2.73 -21.54
N LEU A 214 20.27 -1.47 -21.83
CA LEU A 214 19.68 -0.31 -21.17
C LEU A 214 18.18 -0.23 -21.38
N THR A 215 17.70 -0.50 -22.60
CA THR A 215 16.27 -0.52 -22.90
C THR A 215 15.53 -1.56 -22.05
N ILE A 216 16.06 -2.78 -21.97
CA ILE A 216 15.49 -3.85 -21.14
C ILE A 216 15.49 -3.44 -19.66
N MET A 217 16.59 -2.87 -19.15
CA MET A 217 16.68 -2.41 -17.77
C MET A 217 15.65 -1.31 -17.46
N PHE A 218 15.54 -0.28 -18.31
CA PHE A 218 14.54 0.77 -18.12
C PHE A 218 13.10 0.25 -18.16
N VAL A 219 12.80 -0.72 -19.02
CA VAL A 219 11.47 -1.36 -19.06
C VAL A 219 11.20 -2.15 -17.78
N LEU A 220 12.15 -2.97 -17.33
CA LEU A 220 12.01 -3.75 -16.09
C LEU A 220 11.88 -2.85 -14.87
N GLU A 221 12.68 -1.79 -14.78
CA GLU A 221 12.57 -0.80 -13.72
C GLU A 221 11.26 -0.03 -13.78
N GLY A 222 10.85 0.43 -14.97
CA GLY A 222 9.58 1.13 -15.15
C GLY A 222 8.40 0.28 -14.69
N ALA A 223 8.40 -1.01 -15.04
CA ALA A 223 7.40 -1.96 -14.57
C ALA A 223 7.46 -2.15 -13.04
N TYR A 224 8.66 -2.37 -12.48
CA TYR A 224 8.84 -2.58 -11.04
C TYR A 224 8.45 -1.34 -10.22
N PHE A 225 9.07 -0.19 -10.48
CA PHE A 225 8.82 1.04 -9.75
C PHE A 225 7.41 1.59 -10.02
N GLY A 226 6.85 1.37 -11.22
CA GLY A 226 5.44 1.64 -11.50
C GLY A 226 4.51 0.82 -10.62
N SER A 227 4.83 -0.46 -10.40
CA SER A 227 4.09 -1.33 -9.47
C SER A 227 4.19 -0.86 -8.02
N VAL A 228 5.38 -0.43 -7.58
CA VAL A 228 5.58 0.13 -6.23
C VAL A 228 4.80 1.45 -6.09
N ALA A 229 4.79 2.29 -7.11
CA ALA A 229 4.07 3.56 -7.12
C ALA A 229 2.56 3.33 -7.05
N TYR A 230 2.04 2.35 -7.79
CA TYR A 230 0.65 1.93 -7.70
C TYR A 230 0.29 1.35 -6.32
N TYR A 231 1.14 0.50 -5.74
CA TYR A 231 0.94 0.02 -4.37
C TYR A 231 0.88 1.21 -3.38
N CYS A 232 1.84 2.13 -3.49
CA CYS A 232 1.91 3.34 -2.67
C CYS A 232 0.64 4.19 -2.79
N LEU A 233 0.10 4.34 -4.00
CA LEU A 233 -1.18 5.00 -4.26
C LEU A 233 -2.32 4.33 -3.46
N ILE A 234 -2.49 3.02 -3.61
CA ILE A 234 -3.55 2.25 -2.93
C ILE A 234 -3.40 2.28 -1.40
N ASP A 235 -2.19 2.10 -0.91
CA ASP A 235 -1.90 2.12 0.53
C ASP A 235 -2.15 3.50 1.14
N THR A 236 -1.85 4.57 0.38
CA THR A 236 -2.15 5.94 0.80
C THR A 236 -3.66 6.20 0.88
N ILE A 237 -4.44 5.66 -0.05
CA ILE A 237 -5.91 5.74 -0.01
C ILE A 237 -6.43 5.05 1.25
N ARG A 238 -6.02 3.80 1.48
CA ARG A 238 -6.41 3.02 2.68
C ARG A 238 -6.03 3.71 3.97
N SER A 239 -4.77 4.15 4.08
CA SER A 239 -4.24 4.86 5.23
C SER A 239 -5.03 6.15 5.51
N THR A 240 -5.35 6.91 4.46
CA THR A 240 -6.14 8.15 4.57
C THR A 240 -7.59 7.87 4.99
N ILE A 241 -8.25 6.84 4.41
CA ILE A 241 -9.59 6.40 4.81
C ILE A 241 -9.61 6.01 6.29
N GLY A 242 -8.59 5.28 6.75
CA GLY A 242 -8.38 4.93 8.16
C GLY A 242 -8.08 6.10 9.09
N GLY A 243 -7.99 7.33 8.58
CA GLY A 243 -7.77 8.53 9.38
C GLY A 243 -6.30 8.88 9.63
N ASN A 244 -5.36 8.18 8.98
CA ASN A 244 -3.95 8.50 9.11
C ASN A 244 -3.60 9.75 8.30
N GLU A 245 -2.85 10.65 8.93
CA GLU A 245 -2.42 11.93 8.35
C GLU A 245 -0.98 11.87 7.84
N HIS A 246 -0.26 10.76 8.09
CA HIS A 246 1.09 10.54 7.60
C HIS A 246 1.13 9.58 6.39
N PRO A 247 2.04 9.82 5.43
CA PRO A 247 2.24 8.92 4.30
C PRO A 247 2.73 7.55 4.78
N PRO A 248 2.17 6.43 4.25
CA PRO A 248 2.71 5.11 4.56
C PRO A 248 4.14 4.95 4.04
N ALA A 249 4.93 4.11 4.70
CA ALA A 249 6.28 3.80 4.24
C ALA A 249 6.25 3.00 2.94
N LEU A 250 7.19 3.26 2.03
CA LEU A 250 7.33 2.46 0.80
C LEU A 250 7.65 1.01 1.18
N THR A 251 6.90 0.07 0.61
CA THR A 251 7.17 -1.36 0.76
C THR A 251 7.96 -1.89 -0.43
N TRP A 252 9.00 -2.67 -0.13
CA TRP A 252 9.83 -3.37 -1.11
C TRP A 252 9.50 -4.86 -1.18
N ASN A 253 8.49 -5.30 -0.42
CA ASN A 253 8.15 -6.71 -0.34
C ASN A 253 7.39 -7.15 -1.60
N ILE A 254 8.04 -7.99 -2.40
CA ILE A 254 7.51 -8.53 -3.65
C ILE A 254 6.17 -9.25 -3.45
N THR A 255 5.94 -9.89 -2.29
CA THR A 255 4.68 -10.60 -2.04
C THR A 255 3.51 -9.63 -1.90
N LYS A 256 3.72 -8.52 -1.16
CA LYS A 256 2.73 -7.43 -1.07
C LYS A 256 2.54 -6.72 -2.40
N LEU A 257 3.64 -6.57 -3.16
CA LEU A 257 3.62 -5.99 -4.50
C LEU A 257 2.78 -6.84 -5.46
N GLY A 258 2.85 -8.17 -5.37
CA GLY A 258 2.16 -9.10 -6.27
C GLY A 258 0.64 -8.92 -6.28
N ALA A 259 0.03 -8.71 -5.11
CA ALA A 259 -1.41 -8.48 -5.01
C ALA A 259 -1.82 -7.13 -5.65
N ALA A 260 -1.07 -6.05 -5.38
CA ALA A 260 -1.33 -4.76 -6.00
C ALA A 260 -1.03 -4.76 -7.51
N LEU A 261 0.02 -5.45 -7.94
CA LEU A 261 0.34 -5.67 -9.34
C LEU A 261 -0.76 -6.44 -10.05
N GLY A 262 -1.36 -7.43 -9.39
CA GLY A 262 -2.54 -8.13 -9.89
C GLY A 262 -3.71 -7.18 -10.14
N GLY A 263 -4.02 -6.29 -9.19
CA GLY A 263 -5.05 -5.26 -9.36
C GLY A 263 -4.72 -4.28 -10.49
N TYR A 264 -3.47 -3.83 -10.60
CA TYR A 264 -3.01 -2.95 -11.67
C TYR A 264 -3.07 -3.62 -13.05
N ALA A 265 -2.61 -4.86 -13.15
CA ALA A 265 -2.66 -5.65 -14.37
C ALA A 265 -4.10 -5.96 -14.78
N ALA A 266 -4.99 -6.24 -13.82
CA ALA A 266 -6.42 -6.41 -14.07
C ALA A 266 -7.04 -5.11 -14.61
N LEU A 267 -6.68 -3.96 -14.04
CA LEU A 267 -7.12 -2.66 -14.51
C LEU A 267 -6.63 -2.42 -15.96
N ILE A 268 -5.32 -2.54 -16.22
CA ILE A 268 -4.76 -2.42 -17.58
C ILE A 268 -5.45 -3.38 -18.54
N GLY A 269 -5.60 -4.65 -18.16
CA GLY A 269 -6.26 -5.67 -18.96
C GLY A 269 -7.70 -5.31 -19.30
N PHE A 270 -8.45 -4.77 -18.33
CA PHE A 270 -9.80 -4.25 -18.55
C PHE A 270 -9.80 -3.08 -19.55
N TYR A 271 -8.90 -2.10 -19.41
CA TYR A 271 -8.78 -1.00 -20.38
C TYR A 271 -8.40 -1.48 -21.78
N LEU A 272 -7.41 -2.37 -21.88
CA LEU A 272 -7.00 -2.97 -23.15
C LEU A 272 -8.13 -3.75 -23.79
N LEU A 273 -8.92 -4.49 -23.01
CA LEU A 273 -10.08 -5.21 -23.49
C LEU A 273 -11.13 -4.25 -24.07
N VAL A 274 -11.44 -3.15 -23.38
CA VAL A 274 -12.42 -2.18 -23.91
C VAL A 274 -11.88 -1.49 -25.17
N VAL A 275 -10.60 -1.10 -25.21
CA VAL A 275 -9.97 -0.57 -26.42
C VAL A 275 -10.06 -1.59 -27.57
N LEU A 276 -9.77 -2.87 -27.30
CA LEU A 276 -9.87 -3.93 -28.29
C LEU A 276 -11.30 -4.11 -28.79
N VAL A 277 -12.30 -4.10 -27.90
CA VAL A 277 -13.71 -4.17 -28.25
C VAL A 277 -14.12 -2.98 -29.12
N LEU A 278 -13.65 -1.76 -28.79
CA LEU A 278 -13.89 -0.58 -29.62
C LEU A 278 -13.25 -0.71 -31.01
N LEU A 279 -12.01 -1.21 -31.09
CA LEU A 279 -11.33 -1.43 -32.36
C LEU A 279 -12.06 -2.47 -33.22
N VAL A 280 -12.50 -3.59 -32.63
CA VAL A 280 -13.26 -4.63 -33.35
C VAL A 280 -14.63 -4.10 -33.79
N ALA A 281 -15.35 -3.42 -32.89
CA ALA A 281 -16.70 -2.91 -33.16
C ALA A 281 -16.71 -1.77 -34.21
N CYS A 282 -15.71 -0.88 -34.21
CA CYS A 282 -15.65 0.25 -35.13
C CYS A 282 -14.82 -0.02 -36.40
N GLY A 283 -13.80 -0.87 -36.31
CA GLY A 283 -12.87 -1.20 -37.39
C GLY A 283 -13.20 -2.47 -38.16
N GLY A 284 -14.11 -3.31 -37.66
CA GLY A 284 -14.51 -4.56 -38.32
C GLY A 284 -13.49 -5.70 -38.22
N GLY A 285 -12.45 -5.57 -37.40
CA GLY A 285 -11.40 -6.59 -37.23
C GLY A 285 -10.37 -6.25 -36.16
N MET A 286 -9.40 -7.14 -35.96
CA MET A 286 -8.25 -6.91 -35.06
C MET A 286 -7.27 -5.92 -35.70
N PRO A 287 -6.70 -4.96 -34.93
CA PRO A 287 -5.74 -4.00 -35.46
C PRO A 287 -4.46 -4.72 -35.90
N THR A 288 -4.01 -4.45 -37.12
CA THR A 288 -2.76 -4.98 -37.70
C THR A 288 -1.70 -3.90 -37.90
N SER A 289 -2.11 -2.64 -37.89
CA SER A 289 -1.25 -1.47 -38.11
C SER A 289 -1.53 -0.36 -37.08
N LEU A 290 -0.60 0.59 -36.95
CA LEU A 290 -0.83 1.79 -36.15
C LEU A 290 -1.91 2.70 -36.75
N ASP A 291 -2.13 2.64 -38.07
CA ASP A 291 -3.18 3.40 -38.73
C ASP A 291 -4.59 2.93 -38.33
N ASP A 292 -4.73 1.64 -37.95
CA ASP A 292 -5.98 1.09 -37.42
C ASP A 292 -6.38 1.77 -36.08
N LEU A 293 -5.42 2.33 -35.35
CA LEU A 293 -5.69 3.10 -34.12
C LEU A 293 -6.36 4.45 -34.42
N ALA A 294 -6.26 4.98 -35.64
CA ALA A 294 -6.94 6.22 -36.03
C ALA A 294 -8.47 6.09 -35.91
N VAL A 295 -9.01 4.87 -35.96
CA VAL A 295 -10.44 4.58 -35.73
C VAL A 295 -10.88 4.98 -34.31
N LEU A 296 -9.97 5.00 -33.33
CA LEU A 296 -10.26 5.49 -31.97
C LEU A 296 -10.51 7.00 -31.93
N GLY A 297 -10.09 7.75 -32.96
CA GLY A 297 -10.36 9.18 -33.10
C GLY A 297 -11.81 9.51 -33.48
N ARG A 298 -12.65 8.51 -33.77
CA ARG A 298 -14.08 8.73 -34.05
C ARG A 298 -14.80 9.26 -32.80
N PRO A 299 -15.80 10.16 -32.94
CA PRO A 299 -16.49 10.78 -31.80
C PRO A 299 -17.04 9.78 -30.78
N LEU A 300 -17.62 8.67 -31.24
CA LEU A 300 -18.17 7.63 -30.36
C LEU A 300 -17.08 6.95 -29.52
N SER A 301 -15.97 6.54 -30.14
CA SER A 301 -14.83 5.94 -29.45
C SER A 301 -14.23 6.89 -28.42
N LEU A 302 -14.09 8.18 -28.78
CA LEU A 302 -13.63 9.22 -27.86
C LEU A 302 -14.57 9.41 -26.66
N ILE A 303 -15.89 9.37 -26.87
CA ILE A 303 -16.88 9.44 -25.78
C ILE A 303 -16.72 8.24 -24.85
N VAL A 304 -16.60 7.02 -25.38
CA VAL A 304 -16.42 5.82 -24.55
C VAL A 304 -15.10 5.89 -23.77
N LEU A 305 -14.00 6.26 -24.42
CA LEU A 305 -12.71 6.44 -23.75
C LEU A 305 -12.75 7.55 -22.68
N ALA A 306 -13.49 8.62 -22.92
CA ALA A 306 -13.69 9.69 -21.95
C ALA A 306 -14.50 9.20 -20.74
N ILE A 307 -15.57 8.44 -20.94
CA ILE A 307 -16.36 7.84 -19.85
C ILE A 307 -15.51 6.86 -19.04
N MET A 308 -14.72 6.02 -19.71
CA MET A 308 -13.80 5.12 -19.03
C MET A 308 -12.76 5.89 -18.21
N THR A 309 -12.14 6.91 -18.79
CA THR A 309 -11.19 7.78 -18.09
C THR A 309 -11.85 8.45 -16.88
N PHE A 310 -13.10 8.89 -17.05
CA PHE A 310 -13.90 9.48 -15.99
C PHE A 310 -14.17 8.51 -14.83
N SER A 311 -14.21 7.20 -15.08
CA SER A 311 -14.39 6.17 -14.04
C SER A 311 -13.12 5.80 -13.27
N ILE A 312 -11.93 6.12 -13.80
CA ILE A 312 -10.63 5.68 -13.23
C ILE A 312 -10.50 6.01 -11.74
N PRO A 313 -10.72 7.25 -11.26
CA PRO A 313 -10.56 7.56 -9.84
C PRO A 313 -11.46 6.72 -8.93
N MET A 314 -12.71 6.48 -9.34
CA MET A 314 -13.64 5.66 -8.58
C MET A 314 -13.22 4.18 -8.58
N ASN A 315 -12.74 3.65 -9.70
CA ASN A 315 -12.18 2.29 -9.75
C ASN A 315 -10.99 2.15 -8.80
N ILE A 316 -10.10 3.14 -8.75
CA ILE A 316 -8.94 3.14 -7.85
C ILE A 316 -9.37 3.17 -6.38
N ILE A 317 -10.40 3.97 -6.04
CA ILE A 317 -10.98 3.98 -4.69
C ILE A 317 -11.55 2.59 -4.34
N GLY A 318 -12.31 1.99 -5.25
CA GLY A 318 -12.86 0.64 -5.06
C GLY A 318 -11.77 -0.45 -4.98
N LEU A 319 -10.67 -0.33 -5.73
CA LEU A 319 -9.52 -1.24 -5.62
C LEU A 319 -8.77 -1.09 -4.29
N ALA A 320 -8.92 0.06 -3.64
CA ALA A 320 -8.38 0.32 -2.31
C ALA A 320 -9.31 -0.13 -1.18
N SER A 321 -10.55 -0.56 -1.46
CA SER A 321 -11.45 -1.12 -0.45
C SER A 321 -10.93 -2.47 0.10
N THR A 322 -11.68 -3.06 1.04
CA THR A 322 -11.41 -4.41 1.56
C THR A 322 -11.52 -5.46 0.44
N GLU A 323 -12.52 -5.32 -0.43
CA GLU A 323 -12.80 -6.22 -1.54
C GLU A 323 -12.35 -5.61 -2.88
N VAL A 324 -11.17 -6.03 -3.37
CA VAL A 324 -10.59 -5.54 -4.66
C VAL A 324 -11.58 -5.66 -5.83
N ILE A 325 -12.51 -6.61 -5.80
CA ILE A 325 -13.50 -6.82 -6.87
C ILE A 325 -14.49 -5.66 -7.00
N ASP A 326 -14.69 -4.87 -5.94
CA ASP A 326 -15.61 -3.74 -5.94
C ASP A 326 -15.18 -2.64 -6.90
N GLY A 327 -13.88 -2.35 -6.96
CA GLY A 327 -13.32 -1.38 -7.91
C GLY A 327 -13.34 -1.84 -9.36
N LEU A 328 -13.57 -3.13 -9.61
CA LEU A 328 -13.70 -3.71 -10.96
C LEU A 328 -15.16 -3.89 -11.37
N ASN A 329 -16.12 -3.73 -10.46
CA ASN A 329 -17.54 -3.87 -10.74
C ASN A 329 -18.09 -2.54 -11.32
N PRO A 330 -18.39 -2.47 -12.64
CA PRO A 330 -18.81 -1.22 -13.27
C PRO A 330 -20.15 -0.71 -12.73
N ALA A 331 -21.02 -1.58 -12.21
CA ALA A 331 -22.30 -1.18 -11.65
C ALA A 331 -22.10 -0.46 -10.30
N LYS A 332 -21.30 -1.03 -9.38
CA LYS A 332 -20.98 -0.38 -8.10
C LYS A 332 -20.28 0.96 -8.30
N VAL A 333 -19.32 1.00 -9.24
CA VAL A 333 -18.62 2.24 -9.64
C VAL A 333 -19.61 3.28 -10.16
N ALA A 334 -20.50 2.92 -11.08
CA ALA A 334 -21.47 3.86 -11.66
C ALA A 334 -22.45 4.40 -10.61
N VAL A 335 -23.00 3.53 -9.75
CA VAL A 335 -23.91 3.94 -8.66
C VAL A 335 -23.20 4.88 -7.70
N SER A 336 -21.96 4.55 -7.32
CA SER A 336 -21.15 5.42 -6.45
C SER A 336 -20.92 6.79 -7.09
N ILE A 337 -20.54 6.85 -8.37
CA ILE A 337 -20.39 8.12 -9.10
C ILE A 337 -21.69 8.92 -9.11
N VAL A 338 -22.85 8.28 -9.36
CA VAL A 338 -24.15 8.97 -9.41
C VAL A 338 -24.52 9.56 -8.04
N HIS A 339 -24.32 8.82 -6.95
CA HIS A 339 -24.63 9.29 -5.60
C HIS A 339 -23.78 10.51 -5.18
N VAL A 340 -22.54 10.61 -5.68
CA VAL A 340 -21.62 11.72 -5.35
C VAL A 340 -21.29 12.62 -6.54
N LEU A 341 -22.14 12.66 -7.58
CA LEU A 341 -21.79 13.22 -8.91
C LEU A 341 -21.16 14.62 -8.86
N GLY A 342 -21.78 15.55 -8.13
CA GLY A 342 -21.27 16.93 -8.05
C GLY A 342 -19.88 17.02 -7.40
N HIS A 343 -19.66 16.28 -6.31
CA HIS A 343 -18.37 16.22 -5.63
C HIS A 343 -17.33 15.44 -6.44
N TYR A 344 -17.78 14.39 -7.14
CA TYR A 344 -16.95 13.54 -7.98
C TYR A 344 -16.41 14.29 -9.19
N ILE A 345 -17.23 15.08 -9.89
CA ILE A 345 -16.78 15.93 -11.01
C ILE A 345 -15.66 16.86 -10.54
N PHE A 346 -15.83 17.50 -9.38
CA PHE A 346 -14.82 18.37 -8.81
C PHE A 346 -13.52 17.62 -8.47
N MET A 347 -13.62 16.46 -7.82
CA MET A 347 -12.47 15.60 -7.54
C MET A 347 -11.77 15.14 -8.84
N PHE A 348 -12.52 14.75 -9.87
CA PHE A 348 -12.00 14.34 -11.16
C PHE A 348 -11.22 15.47 -11.85
N LEU A 349 -11.74 16.71 -11.83
CA LEU A 349 -11.03 17.88 -12.37
C LEU A 349 -9.71 18.13 -11.63
N ILE A 350 -9.71 17.99 -10.30
CA ILE A 350 -8.48 18.09 -9.51
C ILE A 350 -7.47 17.01 -9.92
N VAL A 351 -7.92 15.76 -10.03
CA VAL A 351 -7.06 14.64 -10.46
C VAL A 351 -6.48 14.93 -11.85
N LEU A 352 -7.29 15.43 -12.80
CA LEU A 352 -6.80 15.82 -14.13
C LEU A 352 -5.72 16.91 -14.07
N ILE A 353 -5.86 17.91 -13.20
CA ILE A 353 -4.84 18.95 -13.00
C ILE A 353 -3.53 18.34 -12.51
N TYR A 354 -3.58 17.47 -11.50
CA TYR A 354 -2.38 16.81 -10.97
C TYR A 354 -1.75 15.83 -11.95
N VAL A 355 -2.56 15.05 -12.68
CA VAL A 355 -2.07 14.20 -13.76
C VAL A 355 -1.45 15.05 -14.87
N GLY A 356 -2.04 16.20 -15.20
CA GLY A 356 -1.48 17.18 -16.13
C GLY A 356 -0.11 17.69 -15.68
N PHE A 357 0.07 18.04 -14.41
CA PHE A 357 1.37 18.40 -13.85
C PHE A 357 2.37 17.25 -13.94
N TYR A 358 1.97 16.03 -13.57
CA TYR A 358 2.82 14.85 -13.67
C TYR A 358 3.28 14.59 -15.11
N VAL A 359 2.34 14.60 -16.08
CA VAL A 359 2.62 14.43 -17.51
C VAL A 359 3.51 15.55 -18.03
N GLY A 360 3.30 16.80 -17.60
CA GLY A 360 4.16 17.92 -17.95
C GLY A 360 5.60 17.75 -17.46
N VAL A 361 5.79 17.28 -16.22
CA VAL A 361 7.12 16.95 -15.67
C VAL A 361 7.74 15.76 -16.41
N LEU A 362 6.97 14.70 -16.64
CA LEU A 362 7.40 13.54 -17.42
C LEU A 362 7.87 13.97 -18.82
N TYR A 363 7.07 14.79 -19.52
CA TYR A 363 7.43 15.32 -20.83
C TYR A 363 8.70 16.18 -20.77
N ALA A 364 8.80 17.09 -19.81
CA ALA A 364 9.99 17.94 -19.64
C ALA A 364 11.26 17.10 -19.42
N ILE A 365 11.21 16.11 -18.51
CA ILE A 365 12.33 15.21 -18.24
C ILE A 365 12.65 14.37 -19.49
N MET A 366 11.65 13.74 -20.10
CA MET A 366 11.85 12.85 -21.25
C MET A 366 12.28 13.59 -22.52
N SER A 367 11.90 14.86 -22.68
CA SER A 367 12.37 15.70 -23.80
C SER A 367 13.88 15.94 -23.74
N TRP A 368 14.45 15.98 -22.54
CA TRP A 368 15.87 16.15 -22.32
C TRP A 368 16.62 14.81 -22.20
N ALA A 369 16.13 13.90 -21.34
CA ALA A 369 16.74 12.60 -21.07
C ALA A 369 16.59 11.63 -22.25
N GLY A 370 15.47 11.68 -22.97
CA GLY A 370 15.16 10.76 -24.07
C GLY A 370 16.18 10.80 -25.20
N PRO A 371 16.46 11.97 -25.80
CA PRO A 371 17.52 12.11 -26.80
C PRO A 371 18.89 11.70 -26.25
N ALA A 372 19.22 12.10 -25.02
CA ALA A 372 20.49 11.76 -24.38
C ALA A 372 20.69 10.24 -24.23
N MET A 373 19.64 9.51 -23.85
CA MET A 373 19.64 8.04 -23.79
C MET A 373 19.74 7.40 -25.18
N LYS A 374 19.02 7.93 -26.18
CA LYS A 374 19.09 7.45 -27.58
C LYS A 374 20.47 7.65 -28.19
N GLU A 375 21.08 8.82 -28.00
CA GLU A 375 22.42 9.12 -28.47
C GLU A 375 23.46 8.24 -27.78
N ALA A 376 23.37 8.06 -26.46
CA ALA A 376 24.25 7.16 -25.73
C ALA A 376 24.12 5.69 -26.19
N ALA A 377 22.90 5.26 -26.52
CA ALA A 377 22.65 3.93 -27.07
C ALA A 377 23.19 3.77 -28.50
N ALA A 378 23.13 4.82 -29.33
CA ALA A 378 23.53 4.77 -30.73
C ALA A 378 25.05 4.96 -30.94
N GLN A 379 25.67 5.89 -30.23
CA GLN A 379 27.08 6.29 -30.44
C GLN A 379 28.07 5.58 -29.51
N GLY A 380 27.57 4.79 -28.56
CA GLY A 380 28.38 4.15 -27.54
C GLY A 380 28.97 5.13 -26.51
N LEU A 381 29.72 4.60 -25.55
CA LEU A 381 30.18 5.35 -24.38
C LEU A 381 31.28 6.38 -24.64
N GLY A 382 31.94 6.32 -25.80
CA GLY A 382 33.09 7.17 -26.12
C GLY A 382 32.73 8.64 -26.30
N VAL A 383 31.55 8.93 -26.87
CA VAL A 383 31.07 10.29 -27.15
C VAL A 383 29.92 10.69 -26.21
N GLY A 384 29.17 9.70 -25.70
CA GLY A 384 27.92 9.92 -24.97
C GLY A 384 27.96 9.84 -23.44
N TYR A 385 29.12 9.73 -22.77
CA TYR A 385 29.16 9.48 -21.31
C TYR A 385 28.40 10.52 -20.46
N LYS A 386 28.53 11.81 -20.78
CA LYS A 386 27.80 12.89 -20.08
C LYS A 386 26.29 12.79 -20.33
N SER A 387 25.89 12.54 -21.57
CA SER A 387 24.49 12.35 -21.97
C SER A 387 23.87 11.13 -21.28
N LEU A 388 24.61 10.03 -21.17
CA LEU A 388 24.19 8.82 -20.47
C LEU A 388 23.93 9.06 -18.99
N ILE A 389 24.86 9.71 -18.28
CA ILE A 389 24.65 10.10 -16.88
C ILE A 389 23.43 11.00 -16.74
N GLY A 390 23.30 12.00 -17.62
CA GLY A 390 22.15 12.88 -17.64
C GLY A 390 20.83 12.11 -17.80
N GLY A 391 20.78 11.16 -18.74
CA GLY A 391 19.63 10.28 -18.95
C GLY A 391 19.26 9.45 -17.72
N ILE A 392 20.24 8.80 -17.09
CA ILE A 392 20.05 7.98 -15.89
C ILE A 392 19.57 8.83 -14.70
N LEU A 393 20.16 10.02 -14.50
CA LEU A 393 19.72 10.95 -13.46
C LEU A 393 18.29 11.43 -13.73
N GLY A 394 17.97 11.78 -14.98
CA GLY A 394 16.61 12.14 -15.39
C GLY A 394 15.60 11.04 -15.10
N TRP A 395 15.95 9.78 -15.41
CA TRP A 395 15.11 8.62 -15.10
C TRP A 395 14.87 8.43 -13.60
N SER A 396 15.92 8.57 -12.78
CA SER A 396 15.79 8.51 -11.32
C SER A 396 14.88 9.61 -10.77
N VAL A 397 15.00 10.85 -11.26
CA VAL A 397 14.10 11.95 -10.92
C VAL A 397 12.66 11.63 -11.33
N LEU A 398 12.46 11.04 -12.51
CA LEU A 398 11.13 10.65 -12.97
C LEU A 398 10.46 9.63 -12.04
N ILE A 399 11.20 8.63 -11.58
CA ILE A 399 10.72 7.66 -10.59
C ILE A 399 10.34 8.36 -9.27
N GLY A 400 11.20 9.25 -8.78
CA GLY A 400 10.92 10.03 -7.56
C GLY A 400 9.65 10.85 -7.67
N MET A 401 9.44 11.50 -8.82
CA MET A 401 8.23 12.25 -9.12
C MET A 401 7.00 11.33 -9.22
N GLY A 402 7.14 10.14 -9.80
CA GLY A 402 6.08 9.13 -9.82
C GLY A 402 5.58 8.77 -8.42
N PHE A 403 6.51 8.55 -7.47
CA PHE A 403 6.14 8.30 -6.07
C PHE A 403 5.49 9.51 -5.40
N TYR A 404 6.06 10.70 -5.60
CA TYR A 404 5.52 11.94 -5.05
C TYR A 404 4.06 12.16 -5.48
N PHE A 405 3.76 12.03 -6.77
CA PHE A 405 2.39 12.14 -7.29
C PHE A 405 1.48 11.00 -6.82
N SER A 406 2.01 9.78 -6.66
CA SER A 406 1.23 8.65 -6.14
C SER A 406 0.72 8.91 -4.72
N TYR A 407 1.57 9.45 -3.84
CA TYR A 407 1.16 9.90 -2.50
C TYR A 407 0.12 11.02 -2.57
N MET A 408 0.29 12.01 -3.44
CA MET A 408 -0.64 13.14 -3.56
C MET A 408 -2.01 12.71 -4.06
N ILE A 409 -2.07 11.97 -5.16
CA ILE A 409 -3.32 11.46 -5.72
C ILE A 409 -3.98 10.52 -4.72
N GLY A 410 -3.21 9.62 -4.11
CA GLY A 410 -3.73 8.69 -3.10
C GLY A 410 -4.34 9.41 -1.92
N ARG A 411 -3.74 10.52 -1.50
CA ARG A 411 -4.28 11.36 -0.43
C ARG A 411 -5.60 12.02 -0.84
N ILE A 412 -5.69 12.58 -2.05
CA ILE A 412 -6.91 13.22 -2.56
C ILE A 412 -8.05 12.21 -2.65
N LEU A 413 -7.79 11.05 -3.26
CA LEU A 413 -8.76 9.97 -3.41
C LEU A 413 -9.20 9.40 -2.05
N GLY A 414 -8.25 9.22 -1.11
CA GLY A 414 -8.55 8.78 0.25
C GLY A 414 -9.38 9.80 1.04
N LEU A 415 -9.09 11.10 0.90
CA LEU A 415 -9.87 12.15 1.57
C LEU A 415 -11.30 12.21 1.02
N PHE A 416 -11.46 12.05 -0.29
CA PHE A 416 -12.75 11.94 -0.93
C PHE A 416 -13.51 10.72 -0.40
N ALA A 417 -12.87 9.56 -0.43
CA ALA A 417 -13.47 8.31 0.01
C ALA A 417 -13.88 8.36 1.49
N ARG A 418 -13.03 8.93 2.35
CA ARG A 418 -13.33 9.16 3.77
C ARG A 418 -14.53 10.08 3.98
N THR A 419 -14.61 11.16 3.22
CA THR A 419 -15.65 12.19 3.38
C THR A 419 -17.02 11.69 2.93
N TYR A 420 -17.06 10.89 1.86
CA TYR A 420 -18.31 10.44 1.23
C TYR A 420 -18.57 8.94 1.41
N LYS A 421 -17.96 8.32 2.41
CA LYS A 421 -18.04 6.88 2.67
C LYS A 421 -19.46 6.34 2.64
N GLU A 422 -20.40 7.03 3.29
CA GLU A 422 -21.81 6.62 3.41
C GLU A 422 -22.58 6.65 2.09
N ASN A 423 -22.08 7.34 1.07
CA ASN A 423 -22.73 7.46 -0.23
C ASN A 423 -22.12 6.56 -1.31
N MET A 424 -21.09 5.76 -0.97
CA MET A 424 -20.44 4.84 -1.91
C MET A 424 -20.86 3.40 -1.62
N GLU A 425 -20.96 2.58 -2.66
CA GLU A 425 -21.33 1.15 -2.59
C GLU A 425 -20.15 0.23 -2.26
N PHE A 426 -19.04 0.81 -1.79
CA PHE A 426 -17.82 0.11 -1.48
C PHE A 426 -17.71 -0.15 0.03
N GLU A 427 -17.21 -1.33 0.39
CA GLU A 427 -16.86 -1.63 1.77
C GLU A 427 -15.50 -1.01 2.13
N LEU A 428 -15.53 0.28 2.51
CA LEU A 428 -14.33 1.09 2.79
C LEU A 428 -13.85 1.05 4.23
#